data_AF-B0MWQ0-F1
#
_entry.id   AF-B0MWQ0-F1
#
_cell.length_a   1.000
_cell.length_b   1.000
_cell.length_c   1.000
_cell.angle_alpha   90.00
_cell.angle_beta   90.00
_cell.angle_gamma   90.00
#
_symmetry.space_group_name_H-M   'P 1'
#
loop_
_entity.id
_entity.type
_entity.pdbx_description
1 polymer ?
#
loop_
_entity_poly.entity_id
_entity_poly.type
_entity_poly.pdbx_seq_one_letter_code
_entity_poly.pdbx_strand_id
1 'polypeptide(L)'
;MIEHQTGVWVSDKAELLLTDKIMMYFEKQSDDAVLVMLKVDSITEDCTLFSKDTIIRQSIPEDFAMKHISSNEIIVNGQKMVKAETIEMCEPYDMTAANDSNALADRLTEWRLGAWVKVDKTTNDIDAAVNTPRNMFVYNIENGMYYLRAARIENVNEGTLFYQNIRLMKNPNTKERTVYFSPNNQNEVLGALEINLDGFKPGTCYFDPNGGIYWSYMSHTPDQIILNGCGGDTYYINRKLAGDKNMFEWIKYTNK
;
A
#
# COMPACT_ATOMS: atom_id res chain seq x y z
N MET A 1 16.63 -8.45 22.46
CA MET A 1 16.23 -7.33 21.58
C MET A 1 15.63 -7.99 20.35
N ILE A 2 14.31 -7.95 20.17
CA ILE A 2 13.69 -8.40 18.91
C ILE A 2 13.99 -7.28 17.92
N GLU A 3 14.95 -7.51 17.02
CA GLU A 3 15.26 -6.56 15.95
C GLU A 3 13.99 -6.27 15.13
N HIS A 4 13.78 -4.99 14.81
CA HIS A 4 12.62 -4.45 14.11
C HIS A 4 12.23 -5.26 12.85
N GLN A 5 11.25 -6.15 13.02
CA GLN A 5 10.68 -6.99 11.96
C GLN A 5 9.76 -6.18 11.04
N THR A 6 9.36 -5.00 11.50
CA THR A 6 8.52 -4.06 10.77
C THR A 6 9.20 -3.64 9.47
N GLY A 7 8.42 -3.64 8.41
CA GLY A 7 8.91 -3.29 7.08
C GLY A 7 8.17 -3.97 5.96
N VAL A 8 8.73 -3.80 4.76
CA VAL A 8 8.30 -4.50 3.56
C VAL A 8 9.34 -5.55 3.22
N TRP A 9 8.88 -6.75 2.89
CA TRP A 9 9.68 -7.89 2.49
C TRP A 9 9.17 -8.39 1.15
N VAL A 10 10.07 -8.90 0.31
CA VAL A 10 9.72 -9.26 -1.07
C VAL A 10 10.50 -10.45 -1.60
N SER A 11 9.86 -11.20 -2.48
CA SER A 11 10.45 -12.13 -3.45
C SER A 11 9.72 -11.97 -4.79
N ASP A 12 10.16 -12.67 -5.84
CA ASP A 12 9.44 -12.67 -7.12
C ASP A 12 8.04 -13.32 -7.04
N LYS A 13 7.75 -14.05 -5.96
CA LYS A 13 6.48 -14.74 -5.76
C LYS A 13 5.64 -14.19 -4.62
N ALA A 14 6.18 -13.30 -3.80
CA ALA A 14 5.46 -12.81 -2.64
C ALA A 14 5.88 -11.39 -2.22
N GLU A 15 4.98 -10.69 -1.57
CA GLU A 15 5.23 -9.41 -0.92
C GLU A 15 4.52 -9.35 0.43
N LEU A 16 5.24 -8.87 1.44
CA LEU A 16 4.78 -8.85 2.81
C LEU A 16 5.02 -7.46 3.39
N LEU A 17 3.98 -6.88 3.96
CA LEU A 17 4.06 -5.77 4.89
C LEU A 17 3.85 -6.29 6.32
N LEU A 18 4.74 -5.88 7.23
CA LEU A 18 4.60 -6.05 8.67
C LEU A 18 4.70 -4.70 9.38
N THR A 19 3.71 -4.39 10.20
CA THR A 19 3.76 -3.36 11.26
C THR A 19 3.68 -4.04 12.64
N ASP A 20 3.54 -3.30 13.73
CA ASP A 20 3.37 -3.90 15.05
C ASP A 20 2.03 -4.66 15.17
N LYS A 21 1.00 -4.22 14.42
CA LYS A 21 -0.36 -4.78 14.51
C LYS A 21 -0.94 -5.30 13.20
N ILE A 22 -0.31 -5.07 12.05
CA ILE A 22 -0.83 -5.46 10.74
C ILE A 22 0.16 -6.34 9.99
N MET A 23 -0.36 -7.42 9.43
CA MET A 23 0.27 -8.21 8.38
C MET A 23 -0.59 -8.13 7.12
N MET A 24 0.01 -7.72 6.00
CA MET A 24 -0.57 -7.89 4.68
C MET A 24 0.40 -8.70 3.83
N TYR A 25 -0.02 -9.90 3.41
CA TYR A 25 0.80 -10.84 2.66
C TYR A 25 0.15 -11.18 1.34
N PHE A 26 0.89 -11.04 0.25
CA PHE A 26 0.47 -11.37 -1.11
C PHE A 26 1.38 -12.49 -1.62
N GLU A 27 0.81 -13.58 -2.15
CA GLU A 27 1.57 -14.70 -2.71
C GLU A 27 0.97 -15.16 -4.04
N LYS A 28 1.80 -15.15 -5.07
CA LYS A 28 1.46 -15.67 -6.40
C LYS A 28 1.30 -17.19 -6.33
N GLN A 29 0.09 -17.67 -6.58
CA GLN A 29 -0.22 -19.11 -6.63
C GLN A 29 -0.09 -19.64 -8.07
N SER A 30 -0.49 -18.84 -9.05
CA SER A 30 -0.31 -19.10 -10.48
C SER A 30 -0.30 -17.76 -11.24
N ASP A 31 -0.21 -17.77 -12.57
CA ASP A 31 -0.27 -16.54 -13.37
C ASP A 31 -1.63 -15.81 -13.26
N ASP A 32 -2.69 -16.56 -12.94
CA ASP A 32 -4.07 -16.05 -12.86
C ASP A 32 -4.64 -16.10 -11.43
N ALA A 33 -3.82 -16.37 -10.41
CA ALA A 33 -4.27 -16.47 -9.03
C ALA A 33 -3.24 -15.97 -8.01
N VAL A 34 -3.73 -15.17 -7.06
CA VAL A 34 -2.95 -14.61 -5.95
C VAL A 34 -3.70 -14.85 -4.65
N LEU A 35 -2.97 -15.34 -3.65
CA LEU A 35 -3.43 -15.47 -2.27
C LEU A 35 -3.09 -14.18 -1.52
N VAL A 36 -4.06 -13.59 -0.83
CA VAL A 36 -3.85 -12.38 -0.03
C VAL A 36 -4.35 -12.62 1.38
N MET A 37 -3.48 -12.41 2.36
CA MET A 37 -3.81 -12.51 3.78
C MET A 37 -3.72 -11.15 4.43
N LEU A 38 -4.74 -10.81 5.21
CA LEU A 38 -4.76 -9.68 6.12
C LEU A 38 -4.89 -10.23 7.53
N LYS A 39 -4.02 -9.79 8.43
CA LYS A 39 -4.20 -9.94 9.87
C LYS A 39 -4.05 -8.57 10.52
N VAL A 40 -5.08 -8.16 11.25
CA VAL A 40 -5.07 -6.95 12.08
C VAL A 40 -5.27 -7.38 13.52
N ASP A 41 -4.25 -7.16 14.35
CA ASP A 41 -4.23 -7.60 15.73
C ASP A 41 -5.50 -7.17 16.48
N SER A 42 -6.11 -8.13 17.17
CA SER A 42 -7.36 -7.97 17.94
C SER A 42 -8.59 -7.46 17.16
N ILE A 43 -8.53 -7.30 15.83
CA ILE A 43 -9.65 -6.76 15.02
C ILE A 43 -10.22 -7.84 14.08
N THR A 44 -9.40 -8.32 13.14
CA THR A 44 -9.85 -9.24 12.08
C THR A 44 -8.68 -10.01 11.47
N GLU A 45 -9.00 -11.17 10.90
CA GLU A 45 -8.15 -11.90 9.98
C GLU A 45 -8.98 -12.28 8.75
N ASP A 46 -8.38 -12.23 7.57
CA ASP A 46 -9.03 -12.63 6.32
C ASP A 46 -7.98 -13.19 5.35
N CYS A 47 -8.35 -14.24 4.63
CA CYS A 47 -7.55 -14.83 3.57
C CYS A 47 -8.39 -14.90 2.30
N THR A 48 -7.96 -14.23 1.26
CA THR A 48 -8.63 -14.16 -0.04
C THR A 48 -7.77 -14.84 -1.11
N LEU A 49 -8.24 -15.95 -1.66
CA LEU A 49 -7.72 -16.48 -2.92
C LEU A 49 -8.44 -15.78 -4.07
N PHE A 50 -7.75 -14.87 -4.72
CA PHE A 50 -8.27 -14.10 -5.84
C PHE A 50 -7.76 -14.70 -7.15
N SER A 51 -8.66 -15.16 -8.01
CA SER A 51 -8.32 -15.61 -9.36
C SER A 51 -9.10 -14.88 -10.43
N LYS A 52 -8.78 -15.16 -11.70
CA LYS A 52 -9.51 -14.66 -12.88
C LYS A 52 -10.95 -15.15 -12.98
N ASP A 53 -11.28 -16.28 -12.36
CA ASP A 53 -12.61 -16.91 -12.46
C ASP A 53 -13.37 -16.87 -11.14
N THR A 54 -12.70 -17.12 -10.01
CA THR A 54 -13.32 -17.22 -8.68
C THR A 54 -12.60 -16.35 -7.66
N ILE A 55 -13.32 -15.87 -6.65
CA ILE A 55 -12.75 -15.28 -5.44
C ILE A 55 -13.26 -16.11 -4.26
N ILE A 56 -12.36 -16.63 -3.44
CA ILE A 56 -12.68 -17.43 -2.26
C ILE A 56 -12.13 -16.70 -1.04
N ARG A 57 -12.99 -16.46 -0.04
CA ARG A 57 -12.60 -15.94 1.27
C ARG A 57 -12.65 -17.06 2.31
N GLN A 58 -11.64 -17.11 3.15
CA GLN A 58 -11.47 -18.13 4.18
C GLN A 58 -10.62 -17.59 5.34
N SER A 59 -10.52 -18.37 6.43
CA SER A 59 -9.55 -18.11 7.48
C SER A 59 -8.13 -18.33 6.98
N ILE A 60 -7.16 -17.69 7.64
CA ILE A 60 -5.74 -17.95 7.41
C ILE A 60 -5.46 -19.44 7.74
N PRO A 61 -4.75 -20.18 6.87
CA PRO A 61 -4.43 -21.59 7.12
C PRO A 61 -3.68 -21.80 8.44
N GLU A 62 -4.00 -22.87 9.17
CA GLU A 62 -3.36 -23.20 10.46
C GLU A 62 -1.84 -23.47 10.32
N ASP A 63 -1.41 -23.95 9.15
CA ASP A 63 -0.02 -24.22 8.80
C ASP A 63 0.72 -23.00 8.24
N PHE A 64 0.05 -21.83 8.12
CA PHE A 64 0.71 -20.59 7.76
C PHE A 64 1.80 -20.25 8.79
N ALA A 65 3.03 -20.18 8.33
CA ALA A 65 4.19 -20.01 9.19
C ALA A 65 5.10 -18.89 8.70
N MET A 66 5.66 -18.17 9.67
CA MET A 66 6.68 -17.15 9.48
C MET A 66 7.91 -17.54 10.30
N LYS A 67 9.08 -17.50 9.67
CA LYS A 67 10.36 -17.81 10.29
C LYS A 67 11.39 -16.75 9.93
N HIS A 68 11.90 -16.06 10.94
CA HIS A 68 13.02 -15.14 10.78
C HIS A 68 14.33 -15.90 10.57
N ILE A 69 15.12 -15.45 9.61
CA ILE A 69 16.44 -16.02 9.31
C ILE A 69 17.53 -15.04 9.72
N SER A 70 17.38 -13.76 9.36
CA SER A 70 18.29 -12.67 9.73
C SER A 70 17.53 -11.34 9.72
N SER A 71 18.24 -10.23 9.96
CA SER A 71 17.68 -8.87 9.87
C SER A 71 17.17 -8.51 8.46
N ASN A 72 17.70 -9.17 7.41
CA ASN A 72 17.37 -8.91 6.01
C ASN A 72 16.71 -10.08 5.29
N GLU A 73 16.46 -11.20 5.97
CA GLU A 73 15.84 -12.39 5.37
C GLU A 73 14.78 -13.02 6.27
N ILE A 74 13.65 -13.36 5.66
CA ILE A 74 12.51 -14.04 6.29
C ILE A 74 12.00 -15.17 5.39
N ILE A 75 11.41 -16.20 5.99
CA ILE A 75 10.63 -17.21 5.28
C ILE A 75 9.18 -17.09 5.71
N VAL A 76 8.28 -16.93 4.74
CA VAL A 76 6.84 -16.77 4.98
C VAL A 76 6.12 -17.73 4.06
N ASN A 77 5.33 -18.64 4.64
CA ASN A 77 4.63 -19.69 3.89
C ASN A 77 5.56 -20.47 2.93
N GLY A 78 6.79 -20.76 3.38
CA GLY A 78 7.81 -21.44 2.57
C GLY A 78 8.54 -20.55 1.54
N GLN A 79 8.10 -19.31 1.32
CA GLN A 79 8.77 -18.35 0.44
C GLN A 79 9.91 -17.65 1.17
N LYS A 80 11.13 -17.75 0.64
CA LYS A 80 12.25 -16.93 1.11
C LYS A 80 12.12 -15.52 0.54
N MET A 81 12.18 -14.52 1.40
CA MET A 81 11.98 -13.10 1.07
C MET A 81 13.11 -12.27 1.66
N VAL A 82 13.44 -11.17 0.98
CA VAL A 82 14.44 -10.20 1.43
C VAL A 82 13.78 -8.91 1.88
N LYS A 83 14.40 -8.19 2.81
CA LYS A 83 13.87 -6.91 3.29
C LYS A 83 14.01 -5.85 2.20
N ALA A 84 12.88 -5.29 1.77
CA ALA A 84 12.83 -4.18 0.83
C ALA A 84 12.90 -2.84 1.55
N GLU A 85 12.21 -2.71 2.67
CA GLU A 85 12.11 -1.47 3.44
C GLU A 85 12.06 -1.76 4.93
N THR A 86 12.77 -0.99 5.74
CA THR A 86 12.58 -0.96 7.20
C THR A 86 11.70 0.23 7.54
N ILE A 87 10.70 0.00 8.38
CA ILE A 87 9.85 1.08 8.91
C ILE A 87 9.99 1.13 10.43
N GLU A 88 9.98 2.34 10.98
CA GLU A 88 9.97 2.58 12.41
C GLU A 88 8.57 3.04 12.82
N MET A 89 7.93 2.29 13.72
CA MET A 89 6.65 2.69 14.31
C MET A 89 6.89 3.76 15.37
N CYS A 90 5.91 4.64 15.61
CA CYS A 90 6.02 5.67 16.61
C CYS A 90 4.69 5.98 17.30
N GLU A 91 4.76 6.78 18.37
CA GLU A 91 3.58 7.40 18.96
C GLU A 91 2.92 8.40 17.98
N PRO A 92 1.62 8.69 18.14
CA PRO A 92 0.94 9.71 17.37
C PRO A 92 1.64 11.07 17.44
N TYR A 93 1.72 11.78 16.31
CA TYR A 93 2.37 13.09 16.22
C TYR A 93 1.61 14.03 15.29
N ASP A 94 1.81 15.33 15.47
CA ASP A 94 1.33 16.33 14.51
C ASP A 94 2.30 16.35 13.33
N MET A 95 1.84 15.88 12.17
CA MET A 95 2.64 15.94 10.94
C MET A 95 2.92 17.39 10.57
N THR A 96 3.95 17.67 9.79
CA THR A 96 4.33 19.04 9.45
C THR A 96 3.34 19.67 8.48
N ALA A 97 3.04 20.97 8.63
CA ALA A 97 2.12 21.70 7.74
C ALA A 97 2.75 21.98 6.35
N ALA A 98 1.94 22.05 5.29
CA ALA A 98 2.36 22.42 3.95
C ALA A 98 2.38 23.95 3.77
N ASN A 99 3.30 24.63 4.46
CA ASN A 99 3.46 26.09 4.36
C ASN A 99 4.41 26.52 3.23
N ASP A 100 5.23 25.60 2.71
CA ASP A 100 6.20 25.84 1.64
C ASP A 100 5.91 24.89 0.48
N SER A 101 5.65 25.45 -0.70
CA SER A 101 5.41 24.69 -1.93
C SER A 101 6.61 23.86 -2.38
N ASN A 102 7.83 24.22 -1.96
CA ASN A 102 9.04 23.48 -2.30
C ASN A 102 9.22 22.18 -1.48
N ALA A 103 8.43 22.02 -0.42
CA ALA A 103 8.45 20.86 0.45
C ALA A 103 7.23 19.94 0.26
N LEU A 104 6.49 20.05 -0.85
CA LEU A 104 5.28 19.26 -1.09
C LEU A 104 5.58 17.75 -1.21
N ALA A 105 6.71 17.37 -1.78
CA ALA A 105 7.16 15.98 -1.85
C ALA A 105 7.25 15.33 -0.46
N ASP A 106 7.85 16.07 0.48
CA ASP A 106 8.00 15.65 1.88
C ASP A 106 6.65 15.56 2.58
N ARG A 107 5.78 16.55 2.38
CA ARG A 107 4.42 16.56 2.95
C ARG A 107 3.55 15.44 2.40
N LEU A 108 3.60 15.18 1.09
CA LEU A 108 2.90 14.06 0.47
C LEU A 108 3.37 12.71 1.02
N THR A 109 4.68 12.58 1.27
CA THR A 109 5.25 11.38 1.87
C THR A 109 4.79 11.23 3.31
N GLU A 110 5.04 12.23 4.16
CA GLU A 110 4.69 12.26 5.58
C GLU A 110 3.19 12.03 5.81
N TRP A 111 2.31 12.75 5.10
CA TRP A 111 0.86 12.73 5.33
C TRP A 111 0.16 11.44 4.94
N ARG A 112 0.84 10.59 4.17
CA ARG A 112 0.36 9.26 3.82
C ARG A 112 0.89 8.18 4.73
N LEU A 113 1.84 8.46 5.62
CA LEU A 113 2.43 7.43 6.46
C LEU A 113 1.44 6.88 7.49
N GLY A 114 1.57 5.59 7.75
CA GLY A 114 0.83 4.88 8.79
C GLY A 114 -0.26 3.99 8.22
N ALA A 115 -1.16 3.58 9.11
CA ALA A 115 -2.22 2.61 8.82
C ALA A 115 -3.60 3.16 9.17
N TRP A 116 -4.59 2.75 8.37
CA TRP A 116 -6.02 2.94 8.66
C TRP A 116 -6.72 1.61 8.48
N VAL A 117 -7.63 1.31 9.40
CA VAL A 117 -8.43 0.08 9.37
C VAL A 117 -9.87 0.40 9.74
N LYS A 118 -10.80 -0.06 8.92
CA LYS A 118 -12.23 -0.10 9.20
C LYS A 118 -12.73 -1.50 8.86
N VAL A 119 -13.51 -2.06 9.77
CA VAL A 119 -14.12 -3.39 9.59
C VAL A 119 -15.57 -3.28 10.01
N ASP A 120 -16.47 -3.63 9.09
CA ASP A 120 -17.88 -3.80 9.38
C ASP A 120 -18.19 -5.29 9.42
N LYS A 121 -18.43 -5.82 10.62
CA LYS A 121 -18.73 -7.24 10.83
C LYS A 121 -20.14 -7.63 10.36
N THR A 122 -21.04 -6.66 10.17
CA THR A 122 -22.41 -6.90 9.72
C THR A 122 -22.44 -7.09 8.20
N THR A 123 -21.71 -6.27 7.45
CA THR A 123 -21.61 -6.41 5.99
C THR A 123 -20.44 -7.28 5.55
N ASN A 124 -19.53 -7.61 6.46
CA ASN A 124 -18.26 -8.28 6.19
C ASN A 124 -17.34 -7.46 5.27
N ASP A 125 -17.48 -6.13 5.34
CA ASP A 125 -16.62 -5.17 4.64
C ASP A 125 -15.34 -4.94 5.45
N ILE A 126 -14.22 -4.83 4.72
CA ILE A 126 -12.90 -4.58 5.29
C ILE A 126 -12.26 -3.48 4.44
N ASP A 127 -11.87 -2.39 5.07
CA ASP A 127 -11.08 -1.34 4.45
C ASP A 127 -9.82 -1.12 5.28
N ALA A 128 -8.71 -1.70 4.82
CA ALA A 128 -7.41 -1.53 5.45
C ALA A 128 -6.41 -1.01 4.42
N ALA A 129 -5.67 0.03 4.80
CA ALA A 129 -4.58 0.55 4.01
C ALA A 129 -3.39 0.87 4.91
N VAL A 130 -2.20 0.65 4.40
CA VAL A 130 -0.95 1.04 5.05
C VAL A 130 -0.03 1.62 4.00
N ASN A 131 0.45 2.84 4.22
CA ASN A 131 1.53 3.35 3.38
C ASN A 131 2.79 3.58 4.21
N THR A 132 3.89 3.20 3.58
CA THR A 132 5.25 3.43 4.03
C THR A 132 5.86 4.54 3.16
N PRO A 133 7.10 4.97 3.43
CA PRO A 133 7.76 5.97 2.59
C PRO A 133 7.85 5.59 1.10
N ARG A 134 7.91 4.29 0.78
CA ARG A 134 8.07 3.81 -0.60
C ARG A 134 6.98 2.89 -1.12
N ASN A 135 6.04 2.45 -0.28
CA ASN A 135 5.03 1.48 -0.67
C ASN A 135 3.62 1.86 -0.17
N MET A 136 2.61 1.42 -0.91
CA MET A 136 1.21 1.53 -0.56
C MET A 136 0.52 0.17 -0.65
N PHE A 137 -0.03 -0.27 0.47
CA PHE A 137 -0.80 -1.51 0.58
C PHE A 137 -2.27 -1.20 0.80
N VAL A 138 -3.14 -1.92 0.10
CA VAL A 138 -4.59 -1.82 0.23
C VAL A 138 -5.19 -3.21 0.30
N TYR A 139 -6.07 -3.39 1.27
CA TYR A 139 -6.97 -4.53 1.41
C TYR A 139 -8.39 -3.97 1.59
N ASN A 140 -9.05 -3.72 0.47
CA ASN A 140 -10.40 -3.16 0.45
C ASN A 140 -11.38 -4.17 -0.15
N ILE A 141 -12.39 -4.54 0.63
CA ILE A 141 -13.52 -5.37 0.25
C ILE A 141 -14.76 -4.64 0.74
N GLU A 142 -15.56 -4.14 -0.19
CA GLU A 142 -16.75 -3.35 0.12
C GLU A 142 -17.83 -3.61 -0.93
N ASN A 143 -19.04 -3.97 -0.50
CA ASN A 143 -20.21 -4.10 -1.40
C ASN A 143 -19.94 -5.01 -2.63
N GLY A 144 -19.15 -6.07 -2.45
CA GLY A 144 -18.77 -7.00 -3.51
C GLY A 144 -17.68 -6.50 -4.47
N MET A 145 -17.18 -5.28 -4.28
CA MET A 145 -15.92 -4.80 -4.83
C MET A 145 -14.75 -5.40 -4.04
N TYR A 146 -13.70 -5.76 -4.75
CA TYR A 146 -12.44 -6.21 -4.17
C TYR A 146 -11.33 -5.40 -4.81
N TYR A 147 -10.58 -4.69 -4.00
CA TYR A 147 -9.39 -3.97 -4.42
C TYR A 147 -8.26 -4.29 -3.45
N LEU A 148 -7.42 -5.25 -3.85
CA LEU A 148 -6.26 -5.68 -3.08
C LEU A 148 -5.02 -5.34 -3.88
N ARG A 149 -4.08 -4.61 -3.27
CA ARG A 149 -2.95 -4.02 -4.00
C ARG A 149 -1.72 -3.88 -3.14
N ALA A 150 -0.57 -4.18 -3.74
CA ALA A 150 0.72 -3.62 -3.35
C ALA A 150 1.22 -2.72 -4.48
N ALA A 151 1.74 -1.54 -4.12
CA ALA A 151 2.25 -0.58 -5.07
C ALA A 151 3.48 0.13 -4.53
N ARG A 152 4.49 0.32 -5.38
CA ARG A 152 5.61 1.22 -5.12
C ARG A 152 5.17 2.65 -5.38
N ILE A 153 5.61 3.60 -4.56
CA ILE A 153 5.24 5.02 -4.64
C ILE A 153 6.48 5.90 -4.50
N GLU A 154 6.48 7.02 -5.21
CA GLU A 154 7.41 8.13 -5.04
C GLU A 154 6.63 9.45 -5.13
N ASN A 155 6.97 10.42 -4.27
CA ASN A 155 6.33 11.73 -4.26
C ASN A 155 7.34 12.80 -4.65
N VAL A 156 6.91 13.71 -5.51
CA VAL A 156 7.65 14.93 -5.91
C VAL A 156 6.72 16.13 -5.75
N ASN A 157 7.23 17.35 -5.95
CA ASN A 157 6.42 18.56 -5.80
C ASN A 157 5.32 18.64 -6.88
N GLU A 158 5.54 18.01 -8.03
CA GLU A 158 4.60 17.90 -9.13
C GLU A 158 3.50 16.86 -8.89
N GLY A 159 3.61 16.02 -7.84
CA GLY A 159 2.58 15.06 -7.47
C GLY A 159 3.12 13.71 -7.00
N THR A 160 2.30 12.67 -7.18
CA THR A 160 2.62 11.29 -6.79
C THR A 160 2.76 10.40 -8.03
N LEU A 161 3.85 9.65 -8.13
CA LEU A 161 4.02 8.53 -9.06
C LEU A 161 3.88 7.23 -8.29
N PHE A 162 3.15 6.26 -8.84
CA PHE A 162 3.16 4.90 -8.30
C PHE A 162 2.98 3.84 -9.38
N TYR A 163 3.45 2.64 -9.08
CA TYR A 163 3.31 1.44 -9.90
C TYR A 163 2.62 0.37 -9.10
N GLN A 164 1.57 -0.24 -9.66
CA GLN A 164 0.82 -1.32 -9.02
C GLN A 164 1.48 -2.66 -9.36
N ASN A 165 2.58 -3.00 -8.69
CA ASN A 165 3.31 -4.25 -8.92
C ASN A 165 2.46 -5.49 -8.56
N ILE A 166 1.47 -5.35 -7.68
CA ILE A 166 0.42 -6.35 -7.46
C ILE A 166 -0.94 -5.63 -7.48
N ARG A 167 -1.85 -6.09 -8.36
CA ARG A 167 -3.19 -5.52 -8.48
C ARG A 167 -4.25 -6.59 -8.69
N LEU A 168 -5.16 -6.67 -7.74
CA LEU A 168 -6.33 -7.54 -7.78
C LEU A 168 -7.57 -6.65 -7.69
N MET A 169 -8.34 -6.62 -8.76
CA MET A 169 -9.55 -5.80 -8.84
C MET A 169 -10.73 -6.65 -9.28
N LYS A 170 -11.83 -6.55 -8.56
CA LYS A 170 -13.17 -6.88 -9.04
C LYS A 170 -14.05 -5.69 -8.74
N ASN A 171 -14.56 -5.03 -9.77
CA ASN A 171 -15.47 -3.91 -9.63
C ASN A 171 -16.82 -4.24 -10.28
N PRO A 172 -17.89 -4.50 -9.51
CA PRO A 172 -19.21 -4.76 -10.07
C PRO A 172 -19.76 -3.61 -10.92
N ASN A 173 -19.40 -2.36 -10.62
CA ASN A 173 -19.93 -1.18 -11.29
C ASN A 173 -19.33 -0.98 -12.68
N THR A 174 -18.02 -1.21 -12.84
CA THR A 174 -17.32 -1.09 -14.13
C THR A 174 -17.17 -2.42 -14.86
N LYS A 175 -17.54 -3.52 -14.21
CA LYS A 175 -17.29 -4.92 -14.65
C LYS A 175 -15.81 -5.25 -14.80
N GLU A 176 -14.94 -4.42 -14.21
CA GLU A 176 -13.51 -4.66 -14.23
C GLU A 176 -13.17 -5.93 -13.45
N ARG A 177 -12.31 -6.74 -14.05
CA ARG A 177 -11.62 -7.82 -13.36
C ARG A 177 -10.16 -7.87 -13.76
N THR A 178 -9.29 -7.79 -12.77
CA THR A 178 -7.84 -7.80 -12.99
C THR A 178 -7.17 -8.70 -11.96
N VAL A 179 -6.26 -9.53 -12.46
CA VAL A 179 -5.27 -10.25 -11.66
C VAL A 179 -3.92 -9.91 -12.28
N TYR A 180 -3.11 -9.16 -11.55
CA TYR A 180 -1.77 -8.81 -11.97
C TYR A 180 -0.82 -8.97 -10.79
N PHE A 181 0.29 -9.64 -11.06
CA PHE A 181 1.43 -9.79 -10.16
C PHE A 181 2.68 -9.68 -11.03
N SER A 182 3.55 -8.71 -10.73
CA SER A 182 4.74 -8.47 -11.53
C SER A 182 5.63 -9.73 -11.61
N PRO A 183 6.07 -10.14 -12.82
CA PRO A 183 6.93 -11.31 -12.97
C PRO A 183 8.33 -11.12 -12.35
N ASN A 184 8.77 -9.87 -12.14
CA ASN A 184 10.07 -9.52 -11.56
C ASN A 184 9.88 -8.70 -10.27
N ASN A 185 8.89 -9.08 -9.45
CA ASN A 185 8.45 -8.30 -8.30
C ASN A 185 9.59 -7.94 -7.34
N GLN A 186 10.54 -8.85 -7.09
CA GLN A 186 11.66 -8.57 -6.19
C GLN A 186 12.52 -7.42 -6.71
N ASN A 187 12.92 -7.48 -7.98
CA ASN A 187 13.76 -6.44 -8.58
C ASN A 187 13.03 -5.09 -8.66
N GLU A 188 11.72 -5.12 -8.94
CA GLU A 188 10.92 -3.91 -8.95
C GLU A 188 10.83 -3.27 -7.57
N VAL A 189 10.44 -4.02 -6.53
CA VAL A 189 10.28 -3.49 -5.16
C VAL A 189 11.60 -3.03 -4.55
N LEU A 190 12.72 -3.68 -4.88
CA LEU A 190 14.05 -3.24 -4.44
C LEU A 190 14.57 -2.03 -5.23
N GLY A 191 14.16 -1.88 -6.49
CA GLY A 191 14.60 -0.81 -7.38
C GLY A 191 14.00 0.56 -7.03
N ALA A 192 14.76 1.62 -7.30
CA ALA A 192 14.23 2.97 -7.26
C ALA A 192 13.19 3.19 -8.36
N LEU A 193 12.19 4.04 -8.10
CA LEU A 193 11.28 4.51 -9.14
C LEU A 193 11.96 5.63 -9.93
N GLU A 194 12.15 5.41 -11.23
CA GLU A 194 12.55 6.47 -12.14
C GLU A 194 11.36 7.38 -12.42
N ILE A 195 11.54 8.68 -12.13
CA ILE A 195 10.48 9.68 -12.27
C ILE A 195 10.68 10.43 -13.57
N ASN A 196 9.69 10.36 -14.46
CA ASN A 196 9.61 11.26 -15.60
C ASN A 196 8.69 12.43 -15.24
N LEU A 197 9.26 13.63 -15.04
CA LEU A 197 8.48 14.81 -14.67
C LEU A 197 7.44 15.22 -15.74
N ASP A 198 7.67 14.87 -17.01
CA ASP A 198 6.72 15.11 -18.10
C ASP A 198 5.41 14.30 -17.95
N GLY A 199 5.43 13.28 -17.09
CA GLY A 199 4.23 12.51 -16.71
C GLY A 199 3.24 13.30 -15.87
N PHE A 200 3.68 14.35 -15.16
CA PHE A 200 2.79 15.20 -14.36
C PHE A 200 2.12 16.26 -15.24
N LYS A 201 0.87 16.00 -15.59
CA LYS A 201 0.07 16.86 -16.47
C LYS A 201 -0.95 17.67 -15.67
N PRO A 202 -0.96 19.01 -15.76
CA PRO A 202 -1.94 19.82 -15.07
C PRO A 202 -3.37 19.41 -15.41
N GLY A 203 -4.23 19.29 -14.38
CA GLY A 203 -5.66 19.01 -14.54
C GLY A 203 -6.00 17.57 -14.89
N THR A 204 -5.03 16.65 -14.92
CA THR A 204 -5.31 15.25 -15.29
C THR A 204 -4.35 14.26 -14.61
N CYS A 205 -4.83 13.03 -14.42
CA CYS A 205 -3.98 11.88 -14.17
C CYS A 205 -3.40 11.37 -15.50
N TYR A 206 -2.18 10.85 -15.45
CA TYR A 206 -1.54 10.26 -16.62
C TYR A 206 -1.14 8.80 -16.35
N PHE A 207 -1.49 7.93 -17.30
CA PHE A 207 -1.03 6.54 -17.34
C PHE A 207 0.13 6.44 -18.31
N ASP A 208 1.32 6.17 -17.79
CA ASP A 208 2.50 5.89 -18.58
C ASP A 208 2.39 4.52 -19.25
N PRO A 209 2.83 4.36 -20.50
CA PRO A 209 2.80 3.07 -21.20
C PRO A 209 3.54 1.94 -20.47
N ASN A 210 4.51 2.25 -19.60
CA ASN A 210 5.23 1.26 -18.79
C ASN A 210 4.52 0.92 -17.47
N GLY A 211 3.29 1.42 -17.26
CA GLY A 211 2.44 1.08 -16.12
C GLY A 211 2.48 2.08 -14.95
N GLY A 212 3.24 3.17 -15.09
CA GLY A 212 3.30 4.22 -14.08
C GLY A 212 2.01 5.05 -14.06
N ILE A 213 1.54 5.41 -12.86
CA ILE A 213 0.35 6.24 -12.69
C ILE A 213 0.77 7.53 -12.00
N TYR A 214 0.52 8.65 -12.68
CA TYR A 214 0.88 9.98 -12.22
C TYR A 214 -0.37 10.71 -11.74
N TRP A 215 -0.38 11.06 -10.46
CA TRP A 215 -1.37 11.94 -9.86
C TRP A 215 -0.78 13.34 -9.72
N SER A 216 -1.10 14.22 -10.67
CA SER A 216 -0.52 15.56 -10.75
C SER A 216 -1.06 16.46 -9.64
N TYR A 217 -0.19 17.24 -9.03
CA TYR A 217 -0.53 18.29 -8.08
C TYR A 217 -1.55 19.28 -8.69
N MET A 218 -2.51 19.71 -7.86
CA MET A 218 -3.52 20.69 -8.22
C MET A 218 -3.41 21.97 -7.37
N SER A 219 -3.50 21.82 -6.05
CA SER A 219 -3.43 22.93 -5.09
C SER A 219 -3.18 22.41 -3.67
N HIS A 220 -2.89 23.30 -2.73
CA HIS A 220 -2.85 22.95 -1.31
C HIS A 220 -3.26 24.11 -0.39
N THR A 221 -3.62 23.74 0.83
CA THR A 221 -3.63 24.59 2.03
C THR A 221 -2.57 24.01 3.00
N PRO A 222 -2.30 24.66 4.15
CA PRO A 222 -1.39 24.11 5.15
C PRO A 222 -1.74 22.70 5.64
N ASP A 223 -2.99 22.25 5.51
CA ASP A 223 -3.48 20.98 6.05
C ASP A 223 -4.12 20.05 4.99
N GLN A 224 -4.10 20.43 3.71
CA GLN A 224 -4.66 19.60 2.62
C GLN A 224 -3.88 19.80 1.32
N ILE A 225 -3.48 18.70 0.68
CA ILE A 225 -2.92 18.69 -0.67
C ILE A 225 -3.94 18.01 -1.60
N ILE A 226 -4.19 18.62 -2.76
CA ILE A 226 -5.14 18.15 -3.76
C ILE A 226 -4.38 17.66 -4.99
N LEU A 227 -4.67 16.43 -5.42
CA LEU A 227 -4.10 15.82 -6.62
C LEU A 227 -5.18 15.47 -7.64
N ASN A 228 -4.82 15.51 -8.92
CA ASN A 228 -5.63 15.03 -10.02
C ASN A 228 -5.63 13.50 -10.04
N GLY A 229 -6.77 12.91 -9.65
CA GLY A 229 -7.00 11.48 -9.71
C GLY A 229 -7.35 11.01 -11.12
N CYS A 230 -7.40 9.69 -11.30
CA CYS A 230 -7.74 9.08 -12.57
C CYS A 230 -9.26 8.95 -12.72
N GLY A 231 -9.78 8.92 -13.95
CA GLY A 231 -11.23 8.82 -14.19
C GLY A 231 -12.03 10.09 -13.90
N GLY A 232 -11.36 11.24 -13.71
CA GLY A 232 -11.99 12.51 -13.35
C GLY A 232 -12.09 12.75 -11.83
N ASP A 233 -11.57 11.82 -11.02
CA ASP A 233 -11.55 11.95 -9.57
C ASP A 233 -10.59 13.04 -9.09
N THR A 234 -10.88 13.57 -7.90
CA THR A 234 -9.98 14.46 -7.16
C THR A 234 -9.57 13.77 -5.87
N TYR A 235 -8.27 13.70 -5.60
CA TYR A 235 -7.75 13.08 -4.39
C TYR A 235 -7.30 14.13 -3.37
N TYR A 236 -7.75 13.94 -2.14
CA TYR A 236 -7.49 14.84 -1.02
C TYR A 236 -6.57 14.14 -0.01
N ILE A 237 -5.34 14.66 0.12
CA ILE A 237 -4.37 14.18 1.09
C ILE A 237 -4.37 15.16 2.25
N ASN A 238 -4.98 14.75 3.36
CA ASN A 238 -5.15 15.59 4.54
C ASN A 238 -4.03 15.33 5.54
N ARG A 239 -3.50 16.40 6.13
CA ARG A 239 -2.55 16.34 7.23
C ARG A 239 -3.15 15.60 8.42
N LYS A 240 -2.35 14.75 9.06
CA LYS A 240 -2.72 14.04 10.28
C LYS A 240 -2.17 14.75 11.51
N LEU A 241 -3.00 14.79 12.54
CA LEU A 241 -2.67 15.33 13.86
C LEU A 241 -2.69 14.19 14.87
N ALA A 242 -1.96 14.32 15.98
CA ALA A 242 -1.81 13.26 16.97
C ALA A 242 -3.15 12.73 17.52
N GLY A 243 -4.21 13.55 17.45
CA GLY A 243 -5.58 13.19 17.84
C GLY A 243 -6.46 12.59 16.73
N ASP A 244 -5.96 12.31 15.52
CA ASP A 244 -6.76 11.73 14.42
C ASP A 244 -7.17 10.29 14.76
N LYS A 245 -8.45 10.12 15.09
CA LYS A 245 -9.06 8.84 15.46
C LYS A 245 -9.15 7.84 14.31
N ASN A 246 -8.92 8.27 13.07
CA ASN A 246 -8.92 7.37 11.92
C ASN A 246 -7.58 6.65 11.75
N MET A 247 -6.51 7.14 12.38
CA MET A 247 -5.20 6.49 12.35
C MET A 247 -5.18 5.29 13.29
N PHE A 248 -4.82 4.12 12.76
CA PHE A 248 -4.69 2.88 13.53
C PHE A 248 -3.26 2.69 14.07
N GLU A 249 -2.25 2.95 13.23
CA GLU A 249 -0.84 2.95 13.61
C GLU A 249 -0.09 4.08 12.92
N TRP A 250 0.97 4.56 13.56
CA TRP A 250 1.78 5.68 13.08
C TRP A 250 3.18 5.19 12.70
N ILE A 251 3.62 5.57 11.51
CA ILE A 251 4.99 5.34 11.03
C ILE A 251 5.75 6.65 11.15
N LYS A 252 6.96 6.56 11.70
CA LYS A 252 7.86 7.68 11.86
C LYS A 252 8.30 8.18 10.50
N TYR A 253 8.10 9.47 10.27
CA TYR A 253 8.68 10.13 9.12
C TYR A 253 10.18 10.35 9.35
N THR A 254 10.98 9.90 8.40
CA THR A 254 12.41 10.20 8.32
C THR A 254 12.63 10.90 6.99
N ASN A 255 13.21 12.09 7.01
CA ASN A 255 13.60 12.77 5.77
C ASN A 255 14.57 11.86 5.01
N LYS A 256 14.37 11.73 3.70
CA LYS A 256 15.31 11.04 2.81
C LYS A 256 16.62 11.84 2.68
#